data_AF-A0A969ICX2-F1
#
_entry.id   AF-A0A969ICX2-F1
#
_cell.length_a   1.000
_cell.length_b   1.000
_cell.length_c   1.000
_cell.angle_alpha   90.00
_cell.angle_beta   90.00
_cell.angle_gamma   90.00
#
_symmetry.space_group_name_H-M   'P 1'
#
loop_
_entity.id
_entity.type
_entity.pdbx_description
1 polymer ?
#
loop_
_entity_poly.entity_id
_entity_poly.type
_entity_poly.pdbx_seq_one_letter_code
_entity_poly.pdbx_strand_id
1 'polypeptide(L)'
;MFIITSGCIRAQQKYRLSIRPVDKPLEFTIHAVGLTTEFADRQQCAGYIDKLPVLLQSKGYVSASLDSIHYDTDSAILVLFLGEAYYWKNLDIEGVDQQLLEVSGLKKNKFEGNILDFESVSGIQFQMLRWLENNGYPFAKIFLDKVSLLNDSISASLHVEKGPLYKIDSLRIFGDAKISGNFMERYLDIPRGSIFSRKKLETISRKVLELGFVEEEQPNNLSMLGTGSVLNLYLKQKRSSQVNFLVGFLPNNDQLSSKKLLVTGEANIHLRNALGAGETIGLNWQQIQVKSPRLNIIFRYPYLFNSPLGLDFSF
;
A
#
# COMPACT_ATOMS: atom_id res chain seq x y z
N MET A 1 -48.00 -16.13 25.30
CA MET A 1 -46.86 -17.03 25.00
C MET A 1 -45.62 -16.14 24.92
N PHE A 2 -44.87 -16.02 26.00
CA PHE A 2 -43.65 -15.20 26.07
C PHE A 2 -42.47 -16.05 25.60
N ILE A 3 -41.85 -15.68 24.49
CA ILE A 3 -40.61 -16.31 24.01
C ILE A 3 -39.46 -15.58 24.70
N ILE A 4 -38.88 -16.22 25.70
CA ILE A 4 -37.61 -15.80 26.31
C ILE A 4 -36.50 -16.35 25.41
N THR A 5 -35.89 -15.48 24.62
CA THR A 5 -34.65 -15.80 23.91
C THR A 5 -33.49 -15.73 24.91
N SER A 6 -33.10 -16.88 25.44
CA SER A 6 -31.85 -17.05 26.18
C SER A 6 -30.68 -16.78 25.24
N GLY A 7 -30.13 -15.57 25.30
CA GLY A 7 -28.85 -15.23 24.69
C GLY A 7 -27.75 -16.06 25.37
N CYS A 8 -27.31 -17.12 24.70
CA CYS A 8 -26.14 -17.87 25.12
C CYS A 8 -24.90 -17.00 24.83
N ILE A 9 -24.45 -16.25 25.83
CA ILE A 9 -23.11 -15.65 25.84
C ILE A 9 -22.14 -16.83 25.97
N ARG A 10 -21.72 -17.40 24.83
CA ARG A 10 -20.52 -18.25 24.83
C ARG A 10 -19.34 -17.32 25.15
N ALA A 11 -18.86 -17.39 26.39
CA ALA A 11 -17.52 -16.95 26.70
C ALA A 11 -16.58 -17.68 25.72
N GLN A 12 -15.88 -16.93 24.89
CA GLN A 12 -14.94 -17.49 23.93
C GLN A 12 -13.81 -18.15 24.73
N GLN A 13 -13.83 -19.47 24.82
CA GLN A 13 -12.78 -20.24 25.51
C GLN A 13 -11.47 -20.01 24.75
N LYS A 14 -10.54 -19.29 25.37
CA LYS A 14 -9.20 -19.04 24.81
C LYS A 14 -8.40 -20.35 24.83
N TYR A 15 -7.71 -20.64 23.74
CA TYR A 15 -6.82 -21.78 23.62
C TYR A 15 -5.48 -21.45 24.26
N ARG A 16 -5.01 -22.28 25.21
CA ARG A 16 -3.80 -21.99 26.01
C ARG A 16 -2.59 -22.78 25.53
N LEU A 17 -1.44 -22.13 25.44
CA LEU A 17 -0.15 -22.76 25.15
C LEU A 17 0.68 -22.85 26.43
N SER A 18 1.01 -24.08 26.84
CA SER A 18 1.94 -24.38 27.93
C SER A 18 3.32 -24.69 27.35
N ILE A 19 4.33 -23.90 27.73
CA ILE A 19 5.70 -24.05 27.24
C ILE A 19 6.54 -24.73 28.34
N ARG A 20 7.26 -25.78 27.97
CA ARG A 20 8.18 -26.53 28.83
C ARG A 20 9.60 -26.37 28.29
N PRO A 21 10.39 -25.42 28.83
CA PRO A 21 11.77 -25.28 28.41
C PRO A 21 12.60 -26.46 28.94
N VAL A 22 13.57 -26.90 28.14
CA VAL A 22 14.43 -28.05 28.43
C VAL A 22 15.73 -27.60 29.10
N ASP A 23 16.22 -26.42 28.74
CA ASP A 23 17.56 -25.93 29.04
C ASP A 23 17.58 -24.74 30.02
N LYS A 24 16.53 -23.91 30.03
CA LYS A 24 16.46 -22.67 30.83
C LYS A 24 15.19 -22.61 31.68
N PRO A 25 15.19 -21.87 32.81
CA PRO A 25 13.99 -21.71 33.63
C PRO A 25 12.86 -21.01 32.85
N LEU A 26 11.61 -21.39 33.15
CA LEU A 26 10.40 -20.91 32.46
C LEU A 26 10.23 -19.40 32.53
N GLU A 27 10.48 -18.80 33.69
CA GLU A 27 10.37 -17.35 33.89
C GLU A 27 11.34 -16.58 32.99
N PHE A 28 12.58 -17.04 32.88
CA PHE A 28 13.57 -16.45 31.96
C PHE A 28 13.11 -16.56 30.51
N THR A 29 12.63 -17.73 30.10
CA THR A 29 12.20 -18.01 28.72
C THR A 29 11.01 -17.15 28.30
N ILE A 30 10.02 -16.97 29.19
CA ILE A 30 8.82 -16.17 28.91
C ILE A 30 9.16 -14.67 28.90
N HIS A 31 9.93 -14.19 29.89
CA HIS A 31 10.23 -12.76 30.03
C HIS A 31 11.30 -12.26 29.05
N ALA A 32 12.33 -13.06 28.75
CA ALA A 32 13.41 -12.64 27.85
C ALA A 32 12.96 -12.56 26.38
N VAL A 33 11.91 -13.29 26.00
CA VAL A 33 11.46 -13.40 24.61
C VAL A 33 10.09 -12.77 24.37
N GLY A 34 9.22 -12.65 25.39
CA GLY A 34 7.87 -12.11 25.23
C GLY A 34 6.95 -13.07 24.46
N LEU A 35 6.88 -14.31 24.92
CA LEU A 35 6.09 -15.37 24.29
C LEU A 35 4.59 -15.19 24.56
N THR A 36 3.76 -15.43 23.54
CA THR A 36 2.30 -15.42 23.67
C THR A 36 1.80 -16.80 24.06
N THR A 37 1.00 -16.87 25.12
CA THR A 37 0.48 -18.12 25.67
C THR A 37 -1.03 -18.28 25.56
N GLU A 38 -1.74 -17.26 25.03
CA GLU A 38 -3.19 -17.28 24.83
C GLU A 38 -3.56 -16.97 23.39
N PHE A 39 -4.43 -17.79 22.80
CA PHE A 39 -4.88 -17.67 21.40
C PHE A 39 -6.40 -17.76 21.32
N ALA A 40 -6.98 -17.22 20.23
CA ALA A 40 -8.43 -17.29 20.04
C ALA A 40 -8.91 -18.71 19.69
N ASP A 41 -8.07 -19.48 19.00
CA ASP A 41 -8.36 -20.85 18.58
C ASP A 41 -7.07 -21.68 18.40
N ARG A 42 -7.25 -22.99 18.19
CA ARG A 42 -6.14 -23.94 17.96
C ARG A 42 -5.34 -23.63 16.70
N GLN A 43 -5.97 -23.13 15.64
CA GLN A 43 -5.31 -22.87 14.36
C GLN A 43 -4.33 -21.69 14.47
N GLN A 44 -4.72 -20.64 15.18
CA GLN A 44 -3.84 -19.51 15.51
C GLN A 44 -2.67 -19.95 16.39
N CYS A 45 -2.91 -20.80 17.38
CA CYS A 45 -1.86 -21.37 18.23
C CYS A 45 -0.86 -22.20 17.41
N ALA A 46 -1.35 -23.12 16.57
CA ALA A 46 -0.50 -23.92 15.69
C ALA A 46 0.33 -23.04 14.74
N GLY A 47 -0.30 -22.05 14.09
CA GLY A 47 0.40 -21.11 13.22
C GLY A 47 1.42 -20.22 13.94
N TYR A 48 1.28 -20.01 15.25
CA TYR A 48 2.29 -19.35 16.08
C TYR A 48 3.46 -20.28 16.40
N ILE A 49 3.17 -21.51 16.84
CA ILE A 49 4.19 -22.53 17.14
C ILE A 49 5.08 -22.77 15.91
N ASP A 50 4.50 -22.88 14.72
CA ASP A 50 5.25 -23.08 13.48
C ASP A 50 6.25 -21.94 13.18
N LYS A 51 5.95 -20.71 13.62
CA LYS A 51 6.79 -19.52 13.41
C LYS A 51 7.75 -19.27 14.57
N LEU A 52 7.55 -19.91 15.71
CA LEU A 52 8.27 -19.65 16.95
C LEU A 52 9.79 -19.85 16.81
N PRO A 53 10.32 -20.90 16.14
CA PRO A 53 11.78 -21.06 15.98
C PRO A 53 12.41 -19.89 15.25
N VAL A 54 11.79 -19.45 14.15
CA VAL A 54 12.28 -18.32 13.36
C VAL A 54 12.26 -17.02 14.18
N LEU A 55 11.22 -16.81 14.99
CA LEU A 55 11.12 -15.66 15.90
C LEU A 55 12.21 -15.67 16.99
N LEU A 56 12.53 -16.84 17.53
CA LEU A 56 13.59 -16.99 18.54
C LEU A 56 14.97 -16.76 17.94
N GLN A 57 15.21 -17.33 16.76
CA GLN A 57 16.44 -17.14 15.99
C GLN A 57 16.64 -15.67 15.62
N SER A 58 15.56 -14.96 15.23
CA SER A 58 15.66 -13.53 14.91
C SER A 58 16.00 -12.65 16.11
N LYS A 59 15.68 -13.09 17.33
CA LYS A 59 15.99 -12.42 18.61
C LYS A 59 17.32 -12.83 19.23
N GLY A 60 18.12 -13.63 18.51
CA GLY A 60 19.48 -13.96 18.89
C GLY A 60 19.66 -15.34 19.52
N TYR A 61 18.62 -16.14 19.60
CA TYR A 61 18.68 -17.54 20.05
C TYR A 61 18.78 -18.46 18.83
N VAL A 62 19.95 -18.45 18.17
CA VAL A 62 20.17 -19.11 16.86
C VAL A 62 19.96 -20.63 16.93
N SER A 63 20.28 -21.24 18.07
CA SER A 63 20.14 -22.68 18.29
C SER A 63 18.74 -23.10 18.76
N ALA A 64 17.77 -22.19 18.83
CA ALA A 64 16.44 -22.51 19.32
C ALA A 64 15.72 -23.54 18.43
N SER A 65 15.14 -24.56 19.06
CA SER A 65 14.40 -25.64 18.40
C SER A 65 13.19 -26.08 19.20
N LEU A 66 12.20 -26.66 18.50
CA LEU A 66 11.05 -27.31 19.13
C LEU A 66 11.30 -28.81 19.14
N ASP A 67 11.21 -29.42 20.31
CA ASP A 67 11.49 -30.86 20.45
C ASP A 67 10.20 -31.68 20.30
N SER A 68 9.10 -31.24 20.91
CA SER A 68 7.84 -31.97 20.90
C SER A 68 6.65 -31.05 21.09
N ILE A 69 5.57 -31.34 20.37
CA ILE A 69 4.31 -30.59 20.42
C ILE A 69 3.16 -31.57 20.63
N HIS A 70 2.33 -31.32 21.64
CA HIS A 70 1.11 -32.09 21.90
C HIS A 70 -0.10 -31.15 21.90
N TYR A 71 -1.13 -31.50 21.14
CA TYR A 71 -2.36 -30.73 21.03
C TYR A 71 -3.52 -31.44 21.73
N ASP A 72 -4.21 -30.73 22.61
CA ASP A 72 -5.47 -31.11 23.23
C ASP A 72 -6.62 -30.23 22.67
N THR A 73 -7.82 -30.49 23.16
CA THR A 73 -9.08 -29.81 22.88
C THR A 73 -9.09 -28.34 23.29
N ASP A 74 -8.46 -27.98 24.41
CA ASP A 74 -8.43 -26.61 24.95
C ASP A 74 -7.01 -26.01 25.12
N SER A 75 -5.98 -26.85 24.92
CA SER A 75 -4.60 -26.46 25.19
C SER A 75 -3.59 -27.19 24.33
N ALA A 76 -2.40 -26.61 24.20
CA ALA A 76 -1.24 -27.25 23.60
C ALA A 76 -0.06 -27.23 24.57
N ILE A 77 0.76 -28.28 24.54
CA ILE A 77 2.00 -28.39 25.29
C ILE A 77 3.16 -28.40 24.30
N LEU A 78 4.09 -27.46 24.46
CA LEU A 78 5.29 -27.33 23.66
C LEU A 78 6.52 -27.59 24.51
N VAL A 79 7.43 -28.43 24.04
CA VAL A 79 8.78 -28.61 24.58
C VAL A 79 9.75 -27.77 23.76
N LEU A 80 10.41 -26.81 24.41
CA LEU A 80 11.25 -25.81 23.76
C LEU A 80 12.70 -25.94 24.25
N PHE A 81 13.63 -25.96 23.31
CA PHE A 81 15.05 -25.75 23.58
C PHE A 81 15.42 -24.33 23.12
N LEU A 82 15.85 -23.46 24.04
CA LEU A 82 16.14 -22.06 23.73
C LEU A 82 17.59 -21.87 23.26
N GLY A 83 18.54 -22.51 23.92
CA GLY A 83 19.97 -22.39 23.68
C GLY A 83 20.57 -21.05 24.11
N GLU A 84 21.82 -20.80 23.73
CA GLU A 84 22.53 -19.58 24.13
C GLU A 84 22.18 -18.35 23.31
N ALA A 85 22.28 -17.20 23.96
CA ALA A 85 22.11 -15.91 23.30
C ALA A 85 23.40 -15.56 22.56
N TYR A 86 23.27 -15.26 21.29
CA TYR A 86 24.37 -14.79 20.46
C TYR A 86 24.43 -13.26 20.50
N TYR A 87 25.63 -12.71 20.35
CA TYR A 87 25.90 -11.27 20.43
C TYR A 87 26.57 -10.78 19.15
N TRP A 88 26.27 -9.55 18.76
CA TRP A 88 26.98 -8.87 17.69
C TRP A 88 28.35 -8.41 18.19
N LYS A 89 29.42 -8.99 17.65
CA LYS A 89 30.79 -8.48 17.85
C LYS A 89 31.08 -7.29 16.95
N ASN A 90 30.73 -7.37 15.68
CA ASN A 90 30.84 -6.24 14.75
C ASN A 90 29.91 -6.43 13.55
N LEU A 91 29.33 -5.33 13.07
CA LEU A 91 28.72 -5.25 11.75
C LEU A 91 29.49 -4.21 10.95
N ASP A 92 30.36 -4.69 10.06
CA ASP A 92 31.15 -3.85 9.20
C ASP A 92 30.27 -3.21 8.11
N ILE A 93 30.40 -1.91 7.95
CA ILE A 93 29.60 -1.07 7.05
C ILE A 93 30.47 -0.19 6.16
N GLU A 94 31.79 -0.42 6.11
CA GLU A 94 32.73 0.46 5.40
C GLU A 94 32.50 0.51 3.89
N GLY A 95 31.91 -0.54 3.32
CA GLY A 95 31.53 -0.60 1.90
C GLY A 95 30.19 0.06 1.56
N VAL A 96 29.47 0.63 2.53
CA VAL A 96 28.13 1.18 2.33
C VAL A 96 28.20 2.70 2.07
N ASP A 97 27.47 3.15 1.06
CA ASP A 97 27.35 4.57 0.73
C ASP A 97 26.78 5.39 1.91
N GLN A 98 27.40 6.54 2.19
CA GLN A 98 26.99 7.48 3.23
C GLN A 98 25.50 7.85 3.16
N GLN A 99 24.94 8.02 1.95
CA GLN A 99 23.51 8.34 1.79
C GLN A 99 22.60 7.23 2.34
N LEU A 100 23.00 5.96 2.20
CA LEU A 100 22.24 4.82 2.71
C LEU A 100 22.36 4.71 4.24
N LEU A 101 23.52 5.05 4.79
CA LEU A 101 23.74 5.09 6.24
C LEU A 101 22.85 6.17 6.89
N GLU A 102 22.76 7.35 6.27
CA GLU A 102 21.91 8.45 6.76
C GLU A 102 20.42 8.09 6.74
N VAL A 103 19.93 7.53 5.63
CA VAL A 103 18.51 7.18 5.47
C VAL A 103 18.09 6.05 6.42
N SER A 104 18.99 5.09 6.67
CA SER A 104 18.70 3.97 7.56
C SER A 104 18.97 4.27 9.05
N GLY A 105 19.61 5.40 9.36
CA GLY A 105 20.06 5.74 10.70
C GLY A 105 21.10 4.77 11.26
N LEU A 106 21.80 4.03 10.40
CA LEU A 106 22.84 3.07 10.81
C LEU A 106 24.12 3.82 11.16
N LYS A 107 24.60 3.63 12.40
CA LYS A 107 25.88 4.18 12.88
C LYS A 107 26.91 3.07 13.02
N LYS A 108 28.19 3.41 12.81
CA LYS A 108 29.33 2.56 13.17
C LYS A 108 29.18 2.22 14.66
N ASN A 109 29.04 0.93 14.99
CA ASN A 109 28.86 0.39 16.35
C ASN A 109 27.41 0.30 16.90
N LYS A 110 26.36 0.54 16.11
CA LYS A 110 24.97 0.39 16.59
C LYS A 110 24.68 -0.98 17.24
N PHE A 111 25.32 -2.03 16.73
CA PHE A 111 25.08 -3.42 17.14
C PHE A 111 26.15 -3.98 18.07
N GLU A 112 27.31 -3.35 18.19
CA GLU A 112 28.44 -3.90 18.93
C GLU A 112 28.10 -4.17 20.41
N GLY A 113 28.31 -5.40 20.86
CA GLY A 113 28.04 -5.88 22.22
C GLY A 113 26.56 -6.19 22.53
N ASN A 114 25.64 -5.86 21.63
CA ASN A 114 24.21 -6.15 21.83
C ASN A 114 23.88 -7.60 21.46
N ILE A 115 22.78 -8.12 22.03
CA ILE A 115 22.20 -9.40 21.59
C ILE A 115 21.91 -9.31 20.09
N LEU A 116 22.18 -10.41 19.40
CA LEU A 116 21.92 -10.59 17.99
C LEU A 116 20.44 -10.32 17.70
N ASP A 117 20.17 -9.27 16.95
CA ASP A 117 18.82 -8.92 16.49
C ASP A 117 18.82 -8.84 14.96
N PHE A 118 18.38 -9.93 14.32
CA PHE A 118 18.24 -9.98 12.88
C PHE A 118 17.04 -9.18 12.38
N GLU A 119 16.02 -8.93 13.21
CA GLU A 119 14.87 -8.11 12.83
C GLU A 119 15.30 -6.65 12.64
N SER A 120 16.09 -6.11 13.57
CA SER A 120 16.67 -4.78 13.44
C SER A 120 17.57 -4.65 12.19
N VAL A 121 18.40 -5.66 11.91
CA VAL A 121 19.26 -5.64 10.70
C VAL A 121 18.41 -5.72 9.43
N SER A 122 17.42 -6.60 9.39
CA SER A 122 16.49 -6.72 8.26
C SER A 122 15.71 -5.42 8.02
N GLY A 123 15.27 -4.76 9.09
CA GLY A 123 14.60 -3.45 9.01
C GLY A 123 15.49 -2.38 8.38
N ILE A 124 16.78 -2.35 8.73
CA ILE A 124 17.77 -1.44 8.14
C ILE A 124 18.01 -1.76 6.65
N GLN A 125 18.21 -3.03 6.32
CA GLN A 125 18.38 -3.50 4.95
C GLN A 125 17.16 -3.11 4.09
N PHE A 126 15.95 -3.29 4.64
CA PHE A 126 14.71 -2.93 3.96
C PHE A 126 14.57 -1.42 3.74
N GLN A 127 14.98 -0.58 4.71
CA GLN A 127 14.97 0.87 4.54
C GLN A 127 15.94 1.32 3.45
N MET A 128 17.17 0.78 3.45
CA MET A 128 18.17 1.06 2.41
C MET A 128 17.69 0.58 1.02
N LEU A 129 17.14 -0.63 0.93
CA LEU A 129 16.61 -1.20 -0.31
C LEU A 129 15.48 -0.34 -0.86
N ARG A 130 14.51 0.03 -0.02
CA ARG A 130 13.40 0.92 -0.40
C ARG A 130 13.92 2.27 -0.88
N TRP A 131 14.98 2.81 -0.27
CA TRP A 131 15.58 4.04 -0.76
C TRP A 131 16.20 3.85 -2.15
N LEU A 132 16.96 2.78 -2.37
CA LEU A 132 17.56 2.47 -3.68
C LEU A 132 16.49 2.31 -4.77
N GLU A 133 15.44 1.54 -4.50
CA GLU A 133 14.31 1.34 -5.41
C GLU A 133 13.56 2.65 -5.73
N ASN A 134 13.55 3.61 -4.80
CA ASN A 134 12.95 4.92 -5.02
C ASN A 134 13.87 5.90 -5.73
N ASN A 135 15.16 5.57 -5.87
CA ASN A 135 16.19 6.39 -6.51
C ASN A 135 16.76 5.71 -7.77
N GLY A 136 15.97 4.85 -8.41
CA GLY A 136 16.30 4.33 -9.74
C GLY A 136 16.99 2.97 -9.78
N TYR A 137 17.11 2.26 -8.67
CA TYR A 137 17.80 0.96 -8.59
C TYR A 137 16.81 -0.19 -8.30
N PRO A 138 16.04 -0.64 -9.29
CA PRO A 138 15.01 -1.68 -9.12
C PRO A 138 15.57 -3.07 -8.83
N PHE A 139 16.86 -3.31 -9.14
CA PHE A 139 17.54 -4.59 -8.96
C PHE A 139 18.55 -4.57 -7.82
N ALA A 140 18.45 -3.58 -6.93
CA ALA A 140 19.34 -3.47 -5.80
C ALA A 140 19.24 -4.69 -4.89
N LYS A 141 20.37 -5.12 -4.34
CA LYS A 141 20.46 -6.18 -3.33
C LYS A 141 21.27 -5.71 -2.15
N ILE A 142 20.82 -6.09 -0.97
CA ILE A 142 21.51 -5.82 0.29
C ILE A 142 21.53 -7.11 1.08
N PHE A 143 22.72 -7.54 1.48
CA PHE A 143 22.91 -8.79 2.18
C PHE A 143 24.11 -8.73 3.13
N LEU A 144 24.19 -9.69 4.04
CA LEU A 144 25.35 -9.88 4.89
C LEU A 144 26.33 -10.83 4.19
N ASP A 145 27.57 -10.40 4.08
CA ASP A 145 28.69 -11.18 3.60
C ASP A 145 29.71 -11.40 4.74
N LYS A 146 30.66 -12.32 4.56
CA LYS A 146 31.75 -12.61 5.51
C LYS A 146 31.23 -12.86 6.94
N VAL A 147 30.14 -13.62 7.04
CA VAL A 147 29.56 -13.98 8.34
C VAL A 147 30.50 -14.97 9.03
N SER A 148 31.01 -14.58 10.21
CA SER A 148 31.86 -15.41 11.05
C SER A 148 31.28 -15.55 12.44
N LEU A 149 31.29 -16.77 12.96
CA LEU A 149 30.89 -17.09 14.32
C LEU A 149 32.11 -17.50 15.13
N LEU A 150 32.31 -16.85 16.28
CA LEU A 150 33.35 -17.20 17.24
C LEU A 150 32.73 -17.26 18.64
N ASN A 151 32.63 -18.46 19.21
CA ASN A 151 31.87 -18.71 20.44
C ASN A 151 30.43 -18.19 20.26
N ASP A 152 29.96 -17.33 21.17
CA ASP A 152 28.62 -16.73 21.13
C ASP A 152 28.61 -15.37 20.44
N SER A 153 29.66 -15.03 19.68
CA SER A 153 29.83 -13.74 19.02
C SER A 153 29.83 -13.85 17.50
N ILE A 154 29.01 -13.02 16.85
CA ILE A 154 28.86 -12.97 15.38
C ILE A 154 29.50 -11.70 14.85
N SER A 155 30.23 -11.82 13.74
CA SER A 155 30.67 -10.69 12.92
C SER A 155 30.21 -10.87 11.49
N ALA A 156 29.83 -9.79 10.81
CA ALA A 156 29.43 -9.80 9.42
C ALA A 156 29.78 -8.46 8.75
N SER A 157 29.88 -8.44 7.42
CA SER A 157 29.98 -7.23 6.61
C SER A 157 28.68 -6.99 5.85
N LEU A 158 28.12 -5.79 5.91
CA LEU A 158 26.96 -5.39 5.13
C LEU A 158 27.40 -5.01 3.71
N HIS A 159 26.91 -5.74 2.71
CA HIS A 159 27.20 -5.49 1.30
C HIS A 159 25.98 -4.94 0.57
N VAL A 160 26.22 -3.98 -0.34
CA VAL A 160 25.18 -3.33 -1.14
C VAL A 160 25.55 -3.39 -2.62
N GLU A 161 24.76 -4.12 -3.39
CA GLU A 161 24.83 -4.13 -4.85
C GLU A 161 23.70 -3.26 -5.40
N LYS A 162 24.01 -2.04 -5.83
CA LYS A 162 22.99 -1.12 -6.39
C LYS A 162 22.42 -1.62 -7.73
N GLY A 163 23.25 -2.28 -8.54
CA GLY A 163 22.90 -2.62 -9.92
C GLY A 163 22.77 -1.38 -10.83
N PRO A 164 22.23 -1.54 -12.04
CA PRO A 164 22.06 -0.45 -12.99
C PRO A 164 20.95 0.54 -12.60
N LEU A 165 21.17 1.82 -12.93
CA LEU A 165 20.14 2.87 -12.83
C LEU A 165 19.12 2.74 -13.97
N TYR A 166 17.84 2.66 -13.63
CA TYR A 166 16.72 2.60 -14.57
C TYR A 166 15.93 3.91 -14.63
N LYS A 167 15.46 4.23 -15.84
CA LYS A 167 14.52 5.32 -16.13
C LYS A 167 13.25 4.76 -16.76
N ILE A 168 12.15 5.49 -16.62
CA ILE A 168 10.88 5.22 -17.32
C ILE A 168 10.94 5.93 -18.67
N ASP A 169 11.18 5.20 -19.74
CA ASP A 169 11.35 5.72 -21.11
C ASP A 169 10.03 6.17 -21.73
N SER A 170 8.93 5.49 -21.40
CA SER A 170 7.60 5.83 -21.89
C SER A 170 6.50 5.16 -21.09
N LEU A 171 5.29 5.68 -21.23
CA LEU A 171 4.06 5.12 -20.72
C LEU A 171 3.19 4.66 -21.89
N ARG A 172 2.68 3.43 -21.82
CA ARG A 172 1.76 2.84 -22.80
C ARG A 172 0.42 2.57 -22.13
N ILE A 173 -0.66 2.91 -22.83
CA ILE A 173 -2.03 2.67 -22.38
C ILE A 173 -2.62 1.59 -23.30
N PHE A 174 -3.06 0.50 -22.70
CA PHE A 174 -3.81 -0.58 -23.32
C PHE A 174 -5.27 -0.52 -22.85
N GLY A 175 -6.18 -1.05 -23.66
CA GLY A 175 -7.62 -1.03 -23.40
C GLY A 175 -8.36 0.02 -24.24
N ASP A 176 -9.61 0.29 -23.88
CA ASP A 176 -10.53 1.18 -24.62
C ASP A 176 -10.68 2.57 -23.99
N ALA A 177 -9.96 2.86 -22.90
CA ALA A 177 -9.98 4.17 -22.26
C ALA A 177 -9.52 5.27 -23.22
N LYS A 178 -10.37 6.28 -23.41
CA LYS A 178 -10.05 7.46 -24.22
C LYS A 178 -9.32 8.48 -23.36
N ILE A 179 -8.02 8.29 -23.19
CA ILE A 179 -7.20 9.13 -22.32
C ILE A 179 -5.80 9.33 -22.90
N SER A 180 -5.30 10.55 -22.83
CA SER A 180 -3.99 10.88 -23.38
C SER A 180 -2.85 10.39 -22.48
N GLY A 181 -1.78 9.89 -23.09
CA GLY A 181 -0.55 9.52 -22.38
C GLY A 181 0.03 10.70 -21.61
N ASN A 182 0.04 11.90 -22.20
CA ASN A 182 0.53 13.12 -21.56
C ASN A 182 -0.24 13.48 -20.28
N PHE A 183 -1.57 13.31 -20.28
CA PHE A 183 -2.36 13.48 -19.06
C PHE A 183 -1.94 12.47 -18.00
N MET A 184 -1.82 11.20 -18.37
CA MET A 184 -1.44 10.14 -17.43
C MET A 184 -0.02 10.31 -16.87
N GLU A 185 0.95 10.68 -17.71
CA GLU A 185 2.32 10.98 -17.28
C GLU A 185 2.33 12.07 -16.19
N ARG A 186 1.51 13.12 -16.34
CA ARG A 186 1.39 14.21 -15.34
C ARG A 186 0.65 13.81 -14.10
N TYR A 187 -0.51 13.19 -14.29
CA TYR A 187 -1.39 12.80 -13.20
C TYR A 187 -0.69 11.79 -12.27
N LEU A 188 0.05 10.85 -12.87
CA LEU A 188 0.85 9.89 -12.13
C LEU A 188 2.16 10.45 -11.56
N ASP A 189 2.59 11.65 -11.99
CA ASP A 189 3.91 12.22 -11.69
C ASP A 189 5.06 11.32 -12.20
N ILE A 190 4.88 10.76 -13.40
CA ILE A 190 5.85 9.89 -14.08
C ILE A 190 6.06 10.45 -15.49
N PRO A 191 6.78 11.58 -15.63
CA PRO A 191 7.09 12.13 -16.94
C PRO A 191 8.08 11.23 -17.67
N ARG A 192 8.03 11.28 -19.01
CA ARG A 192 8.99 10.58 -19.86
C ARG A 192 10.44 10.86 -19.45
N GLY A 193 11.24 9.80 -19.29
CA GLY A 193 12.64 9.87 -18.89
C GLY A 193 12.88 10.05 -17.40
N SER A 194 11.82 10.05 -16.56
CA SER A 194 11.98 10.12 -15.10
C SER A 194 12.72 8.90 -14.55
N ILE A 195 13.44 9.09 -13.43
CA ILE A 195 14.09 7.99 -12.72
C ILE A 195 13.02 7.01 -12.20
N PHE A 196 13.31 5.71 -12.29
CA PHE A 196 12.44 4.68 -11.72
C PHE A 196 12.22 4.94 -10.22
N SER A 197 10.97 4.81 -9.77
CA SER A 197 10.62 4.95 -8.36
C SER A 197 9.52 3.98 -8.00
N ARG A 198 9.84 2.97 -7.19
CA ARG A 198 8.87 1.97 -6.73
C ARG A 198 7.66 2.60 -6.05
N LYS A 199 7.87 3.61 -5.20
CA LYS A 199 6.80 4.36 -4.52
C LYS A 199 5.82 4.99 -5.50
N LYS A 200 6.29 5.53 -6.63
CA LYS A 200 5.39 6.09 -7.65
C LYS A 200 4.53 5.01 -8.27
N LEU A 201 5.13 3.87 -8.62
CA LEU A 201 4.42 2.72 -9.21
C LEU A 201 3.34 2.14 -8.28
N GLU A 202 3.66 1.98 -6.99
CA GLU A 202 2.72 1.47 -5.98
C GLU A 202 1.50 2.37 -5.78
N THR A 203 1.60 3.66 -6.13
CA THR A 203 0.48 4.60 -6.03
C THR A 203 -0.40 4.69 -7.28
N ILE A 204 -0.02 4.04 -8.39
CA ILE A 204 -0.72 4.15 -9.68
C ILE A 204 -2.17 3.71 -9.56
N SER A 205 -2.44 2.51 -9.05
CA SER A 205 -3.80 1.97 -8.96
C SER A 205 -4.73 2.87 -8.13
N ARG A 206 -4.22 3.41 -7.02
CA ARG A 206 -4.98 4.37 -6.20
C ARG A 206 -5.29 5.65 -6.97
N LYS A 207 -4.30 6.24 -7.64
CA LYS A 207 -4.50 7.44 -8.47
C LYS A 207 -5.50 7.16 -9.60
N VAL A 208 -5.37 6.04 -10.32
CA VAL A 208 -6.31 5.68 -11.40
C VAL A 208 -7.74 5.57 -10.85
N LEU A 209 -7.94 4.99 -9.67
CA LEU A 209 -9.23 4.92 -9.02
C LEU A 209 -9.84 6.30 -8.71
N GLU A 210 -9.00 7.26 -8.29
CA GLU A 210 -9.41 8.64 -7.96
C GLU A 210 -9.96 9.41 -9.19
N LEU A 211 -9.57 9.04 -10.42
CA LEU A 211 -10.08 9.68 -11.64
C LEU A 211 -11.61 9.48 -11.80
N GLY A 212 -12.12 8.30 -11.46
CA GLY A 212 -13.55 7.98 -11.50
C GLY A 212 -14.18 7.90 -12.91
N PHE A 213 -13.44 8.23 -13.97
CA PHE A 213 -13.85 8.12 -15.37
C PHE A 213 -13.07 7.05 -16.16
N VAL A 214 -12.08 6.42 -15.52
CA VAL A 214 -11.38 5.22 -16.00
C VAL A 214 -11.36 4.17 -14.90
N GLU A 215 -11.15 2.92 -15.29
CA GLU A 215 -10.96 1.80 -14.37
C GLU A 215 -9.75 0.97 -14.83
N GLU A 216 -8.99 0.45 -13.88
CA GLU A 216 -7.87 -0.47 -14.17
C GLU A 216 -8.45 -1.86 -14.50
N GLU A 217 -8.19 -2.37 -15.69
CA GLU A 217 -8.66 -3.70 -16.12
C GLU A 217 -7.80 -4.82 -15.52
N GLN A 218 -6.50 -4.57 -15.41
CA GLN A 218 -5.54 -5.45 -14.75
C GLN A 218 -4.38 -4.63 -14.18
N PRO A 219 -3.65 -5.16 -13.18
CA PRO A 219 -2.51 -4.46 -12.58
C PRO A 219 -1.51 -3.96 -13.63
N ASN A 220 -1.14 -2.69 -13.51
CA ASN A 220 -0.04 -2.13 -14.27
C ASN A 220 1.26 -2.96 -14.10
N ASN A 221 2.08 -2.97 -15.15
CA ASN A 221 3.37 -3.66 -15.11
C ASN A 221 4.46 -2.83 -15.78
N LEU A 222 5.70 -3.19 -15.49
CA LEU A 222 6.88 -2.52 -16.02
C LEU A 222 7.66 -3.49 -16.92
N SER A 223 7.79 -3.14 -18.21
CA SER A 223 8.67 -3.87 -19.12
C SER A 223 10.09 -3.32 -18.98
N MET A 224 10.99 -4.14 -18.44
CA MET A 224 12.41 -3.80 -18.30
C MET A 224 13.14 -4.08 -19.61
N LEU A 225 13.74 -3.04 -20.18
CA LEU A 225 14.53 -3.10 -21.41
C LEU A 225 16.01 -2.90 -21.06
N GLY A 226 16.91 -3.13 -22.02
CA GLY A 226 18.35 -2.94 -21.82
C GLY A 226 18.76 -1.48 -21.57
N THR A 227 17.98 -0.50 -22.06
CA THR A 227 18.29 0.94 -22.00
C THR A 227 17.33 1.75 -21.14
N GLY A 228 16.39 1.10 -20.44
CA GLY A 228 15.35 1.75 -19.65
C GLY A 228 14.12 0.87 -19.45
N SER A 229 12.97 1.46 -19.20
CA SER A 229 11.75 0.70 -18.89
C SER A 229 10.48 1.37 -19.41
N VAL A 230 9.47 0.56 -19.71
CA VAL A 230 8.19 1.02 -20.24
C VAL A 230 7.07 0.66 -19.27
N LEU A 231 6.35 1.67 -18.79
CA LEU A 231 5.19 1.48 -17.91
C LEU A 231 3.96 1.17 -18.75
N ASN A 232 3.36 0.00 -18.54
CA ASN A 232 2.14 -0.41 -19.22
C ASN A 232 0.95 -0.28 -18.28
N LEU A 233 -0.01 0.55 -18.67
CA LEU A 233 -1.30 0.71 -18.00
C LEU A 233 -2.38 0.00 -18.81
N TYR A 234 -3.28 -0.70 -18.13
CA TYR A 234 -4.41 -1.39 -18.75
C TYR A 234 -5.70 -0.75 -18.25
N LEU A 235 -6.25 0.16 -19.04
CA LEU A 235 -7.32 1.06 -18.64
C LEU A 235 -8.54 0.85 -19.52
N LYS A 236 -9.70 0.67 -18.88
CA LYS A 236 -10.99 0.64 -19.54
C LYS A 236 -11.80 1.91 -19.25
N GLN A 237 -12.60 2.33 -20.21
CA GLN A 237 -13.43 3.54 -20.07
C GLN A 237 -14.57 3.29 -19.07
N LYS A 238 -14.68 4.13 -18.04
CA LYS A 238 -15.83 4.12 -17.14
C LYS A 238 -16.87 5.13 -17.61
N ARG A 239 -18.15 4.74 -17.58
CA ARG A 239 -19.28 5.64 -17.88
C ARG A 239 -19.53 6.58 -16.70
N SER A 240 -18.83 7.70 -16.67
CA SER A 240 -18.93 8.73 -15.63
C SER A 240 -19.64 10.01 -16.07
N SER A 241 -19.89 10.15 -17.37
CA SER A 241 -20.60 11.30 -17.93
C SER A 241 -22.11 11.14 -17.79
N GLN A 242 -22.79 12.22 -17.44
CA GLN A 242 -24.24 12.28 -17.22
C GLN A 242 -24.87 13.34 -18.12
N VAL A 243 -26.02 13.00 -18.71
CA VAL A 243 -26.80 13.89 -19.56
C VAL A 243 -28.26 13.62 -19.24
N ASN A 244 -28.90 14.55 -18.53
CA ASN A 244 -30.27 14.45 -18.04
C ASN A 244 -31.07 15.66 -18.54
N PHE A 245 -32.30 15.41 -18.99
CA PHE A 245 -33.24 16.46 -19.40
C PHE A 245 -34.60 16.17 -18.78
N LEU A 246 -35.24 17.18 -18.23
CA LEU A 246 -36.57 17.13 -17.66
C LEU A 246 -37.40 18.28 -18.20
N VAL A 247 -38.62 18.00 -18.62
CA VAL A 247 -39.60 19.02 -19.02
C VAL A 247 -40.85 18.84 -18.17
N GLY A 248 -41.29 19.91 -17.54
CA GLY A 248 -42.46 19.94 -16.68
C GLY A 248 -43.57 20.81 -17.27
N PHE A 249 -44.81 20.42 -16.99
CA PHE A 249 -46.00 21.18 -17.38
C PHE A 249 -46.83 21.46 -16.13
N LEU A 250 -47.03 22.74 -15.82
CA LEU A 250 -47.76 23.18 -14.63
C LEU A 250 -48.98 24.00 -15.06
N PRO A 251 -50.17 23.73 -14.51
CA PRO A 251 -51.32 24.62 -14.71
C PRO A 251 -51.06 25.95 -14.01
N ASN A 252 -51.34 27.06 -14.69
CA ASN A 252 -51.29 28.39 -14.06
C ASN A 252 -52.54 28.57 -13.17
N ASN A 253 -52.34 28.72 -11.86
CA ASN A 253 -53.43 28.85 -10.88
C ASN A 253 -53.90 30.31 -10.66
N ASP A 254 -53.43 31.25 -11.49
CA ASP A 254 -53.83 32.64 -11.41
C ASP A 254 -55.25 32.85 -11.97
N GLN A 255 -56.20 33.27 -11.12
CA GLN A 255 -57.63 33.33 -11.44
C GLN A 255 -58.01 34.51 -12.37
N LEU A 256 -57.09 35.44 -12.62
CA LEU A 256 -57.34 36.70 -13.35
C LEU A 256 -56.60 36.82 -14.68
N SER A 257 -55.75 35.85 -15.03
CA SER A 257 -55.01 35.82 -16.29
C SER A 257 -55.13 34.45 -16.96
N SER A 258 -55.21 34.42 -18.29
CA SER A 258 -55.42 33.23 -19.13
C SER A 258 -54.88 31.91 -18.56
N LYS A 259 -55.69 30.82 -18.61
CA LYS A 259 -55.37 29.39 -18.32
C LYS A 259 -54.23 28.82 -19.19
N LYS A 260 -53.12 29.53 -19.35
CA LYS A 260 -51.98 29.09 -20.13
C LYS A 260 -51.16 28.12 -19.29
N LEU A 261 -50.91 26.95 -19.86
CA LEU A 261 -49.99 25.95 -19.33
C LEU A 261 -48.60 26.58 -19.20
N LEU A 262 -47.98 26.46 -18.02
CA LEU A 262 -46.60 26.87 -17.80
C LEU A 262 -45.68 25.70 -18.14
N VAL A 263 -44.67 25.96 -18.96
CA VAL A 263 -43.64 24.98 -19.29
C VAL A 263 -42.42 25.29 -18.42
N THR A 264 -41.96 24.30 -17.67
CA THR A 264 -40.71 24.32 -16.91
C THR A 264 -39.73 23.31 -17.49
N GLY A 265 -38.45 23.48 -17.20
CA GLY A 265 -37.44 22.56 -17.70
C GLY A 265 -36.15 22.59 -16.89
N GLU A 266 -35.43 21.48 -16.95
CA GLU A 266 -34.09 21.31 -16.42
C GLU A 266 -33.25 20.52 -17.43
N ALA A 267 -32.03 20.96 -17.64
CA ALA A 267 -31.02 20.26 -18.43
C ALA A 267 -29.73 20.21 -17.62
N ASN A 268 -29.29 19.01 -17.29
CA ASN A 268 -28.06 18.77 -16.56
C ASN A 268 -27.12 17.92 -17.42
N ILE A 269 -25.99 18.51 -17.79
CA ILE A 269 -24.92 17.87 -18.55
C ILE A 269 -23.67 17.94 -17.69
N HIS A 270 -23.09 16.79 -17.39
CA HIS A 270 -21.81 16.66 -16.70
C HIS A 270 -20.94 15.64 -17.42
N LEU A 271 -20.10 16.11 -18.33
CA LEU A 271 -19.16 15.29 -19.06
C LEU A 271 -17.82 15.28 -18.34
N ARG A 272 -17.28 14.08 -18.10
CA ARG A 272 -15.92 13.89 -17.55
C ARG A 272 -15.05 13.21 -18.59
N ASN A 273 -13.90 13.79 -18.88
CA ASN A 273 -12.91 13.27 -19.82
C ASN A 273 -13.49 12.94 -21.21
N ALA A 274 -14.33 13.83 -21.75
CA ALA A 274 -14.87 13.73 -23.10
C ALA A 274 -13.83 13.96 -24.22
N LEU A 275 -12.78 14.74 -23.96
CA LEU A 275 -11.67 15.09 -24.86
C LEU A 275 -10.39 14.28 -24.56
N GLY A 276 -10.39 13.46 -23.50
CA GLY A 276 -9.25 12.60 -23.15
C GLY A 276 -8.12 13.28 -22.38
N ALA A 277 -8.33 14.49 -21.87
CA ALA A 277 -7.33 15.28 -21.14
C ALA A 277 -7.65 15.42 -19.64
N GLY A 278 -8.60 14.62 -19.12
CA GLY A 278 -9.07 14.69 -17.74
C GLY A 278 -9.95 15.90 -17.44
N GLU A 279 -10.49 16.54 -18.47
CA GLU A 279 -11.31 17.75 -18.34
C GLU A 279 -12.74 17.46 -17.84
N THR A 280 -13.38 18.47 -17.29
CA THR A 280 -14.81 18.40 -16.90
C THR A 280 -15.56 19.51 -17.60
N ILE A 281 -16.62 19.14 -18.31
CA ILE A 281 -17.52 20.06 -19.02
C ILE A 281 -18.91 19.92 -18.40
N GLY A 282 -19.41 21.00 -17.81
CA GLY A 282 -20.67 21.04 -17.09
C GLY A 282 -21.59 22.12 -17.63
N LEU A 283 -22.88 21.79 -17.78
CA LEU A 283 -23.95 22.74 -18.04
C LEU A 283 -25.15 22.34 -17.18
N ASN A 284 -25.58 23.24 -16.30
CA ASN A 284 -26.81 23.09 -15.55
C ASN A 284 -27.72 24.27 -15.89
N TRP A 285 -28.77 24.00 -16.64
CA TRP A 285 -29.82 24.95 -16.97
C TRP A 285 -31.10 24.53 -16.27
N GLN A 286 -31.76 25.48 -15.60
CA GLN A 286 -33.02 25.24 -14.91
C GLN A 286 -33.95 26.43 -15.07
N GLN A 287 -35.23 26.16 -15.31
CA GLN A 287 -36.29 27.16 -15.37
C GLN A 287 -37.50 26.66 -14.58
N ILE A 288 -37.50 26.98 -13.28
CA ILE A 288 -38.57 26.57 -12.33
C ILE A 288 -39.80 27.49 -12.47
N GLN A 289 -39.58 28.77 -12.77
CA GLN A 289 -40.64 29.76 -12.96
C GLN A 289 -40.45 30.48 -14.30
N VAL A 290 -41.56 30.90 -14.90
CA VAL A 290 -41.54 31.71 -16.11
C VAL A 290 -40.76 33.01 -15.82
N LYS A 291 -39.72 33.29 -16.62
CA LYS A 291 -38.79 34.45 -16.48
C LYS A 291 -37.68 34.33 -15.43
N SER A 292 -37.42 33.16 -14.84
CA SER A 292 -36.28 32.97 -13.92
C SER A 292 -35.36 31.82 -14.35
N PRO A 293 -34.68 31.91 -15.52
CA PRO A 293 -33.70 30.91 -15.91
C PRO A 293 -32.44 31.03 -15.04
N ARG A 294 -31.92 29.91 -14.57
CA ARG A 294 -30.58 29.82 -14.00
C ARG A 294 -29.73 28.97 -14.93
N LEU A 295 -28.55 29.46 -15.26
CA LEU A 295 -27.56 28.79 -16.09
C LEU A 295 -26.26 28.77 -15.30
N ASN A 296 -25.69 27.58 -15.15
CA ASN A 296 -24.36 27.38 -14.59
C ASN A 296 -23.53 26.60 -15.61
N ILE A 297 -22.43 27.19 -16.08
CA ILE A 297 -21.49 26.58 -17.01
C ILE A 297 -20.17 26.36 -16.26
N ILE A 298 -19.67 25.13 -16.33
CA ILE A 298 -18.42 24.73 -15.69
C ILE A 298 -17.50 24.16 -16.77
N PHE A 299 -16.27 24.65 -16.84
CA PHE A 299 -15.23 24.07 -17.66
C PHE A 299 -13.92 24.00 -16.88
N ARG A 300 -13.43 22.77 -16.63
CA ARG A 300 -12.18 22.51 -15.91
C ARG A 300 -11.22 21.75 -16.79
N TYR A 301 -10.02 22.27 -16.98
CA TYR A 301 -8.95 21.65 -17.73
C TYR A 301 -7.68 21.56 -16.87
N PRO A 302 -7.23 20.36 -16.48
CA PRO A 302 -6.25 20.22 -15.40
C PRO A 302 -4.82 20.66 -15.75
N TYR A 303 -4.37 20.53 -17.00
CA TYR A 303 -2.97 20.79 -17.39
C TYR A 303 -2.85 21.58 -18.68
N LEU A 304 -2.61 22.89 -18.59
CA LEU A 304 -2.32 23.77 -19.73
C LEU A 304 -0.86 23.68 -20.15
N PHE A 305 -0.59 23.70 -21.46
CA PHE A 305 0.75 23.81 -22.05
C PHE A 305 1.79 22.88 -21.43
N ASN A 306 1.40 21.65 -21.09
CA ASN A 306 2.33 20.73 -20.47
C ASN A 306 2.94 21.26 -19.14
N SER A 307 2.16 22.01 -18.37
CA SER A 307 2.53 22.56 -17.06
C SER A 307 1.58 22.08 -15.96
N PRO A 308 1.91 22.24 -14.67
CA PRO A 308 1.00 21.94 -13.57
C PRO A 308 -0.13 22.98 -13.40
N LEU A 309 -0.24 23.96 -14.29
CA LEU A 309 -1.29 24.99 -14.25
C LEU A 309 -2.56 24.47 -14.93
N GLY A 310 -3.71 24.61 -14.26
CA GLY A 310 -5.02 24.27 -14.81
C GLY A 310 -5.87 25.51 -15.10
N LEU A 311 -6.93 25.32 -15.88
CA LEU A 311 -7.98 26.30 -16.12
C LEU A 311 -9.26 25.85 -15.42
N ASP A 312 -9.84 26.71 -14.60
CA ASP A 312 -11.17 26.51 -14.01
C ASP A 312 -12.04 27.73 -14.36
N PHE A 313 -13.08 27.49 -15.13
CA PHE A 313 -14.09 28.47 -15.49
C PHE A 313 -15.44 28.03 -14.93
N SER A 314 -16.07 28.93 -14.17
CA SER A 314 -17.43 28.75 -13.65
C SER A 314 -18.20 30.06 -13.85
N PHE A 315 -19.33 29.99 -14.54
CA PHE A 315 -20.25 31.10 -14.79
C PHE A 315 -21.66 30.71 -14.36
#